data_AF-A0A9Q4BU32-F1
#
_entry.id   AF-A0A9Q4BU32-F1
#
_cell.length_a   1.000
_cell.length_b   1.000
_cell.length_c   1.000
_cell.angle_alpha   90.00
_cell.angle_beta   90.00
_cell.angle_gamma   90.00
#
_symmetry.space_group_name_H-M   'P 1'
#
loop_
_entity.id
_entity.type
_entity.pdbx_description
1 polymer ?
#
loop_
_entity_poly.entity_id
_entity_poly.type
_entity_poly.pdbx_seq_one_letter_code
_entity_poly.pdbx_strand_id
1 'polypeptide(L)'
;MSIQKSLNTIAAVLFFIIVLPNLLFSQSVQVTNVLDGNLLQLRNGQIVRLSGVYVPSTIDTNETLSQIAGEIKKFSEMYFVNRYFRIKYNQSLPDSTKLVCLYREYAMGDDEDVATVFLKNGFAACIDSSDPAKQHNYARYEKEAQNSQTGIWSLVPSDYFKNGVPPASSKVKDIKSDRYLPMAGNTQRRMQLQNYNYMRPPILKDPTLAGVLSFIVPGTGQFYNEDPFGGLLYFFGTGFCYYKYFSSIRNDNGEFKSDFGYLLAGTVIHILSIFEAAKSANEYNKEVYFSLNKVKDNYYVSLRLPLNF
;
A
#
# COMPACT_ATOMS: atom_id res chain seq x y z
N MET A 1 -41.25 -25.11 -9.48
CA MET A 1 -40.90 -24.43 -8.21
C MET A 1 -39.46 -24.66 -7.73
N SER A 2 -38.83 -25.81 -8.04
CA SER A 2 -37.43 -26.11 -7.65
C SER A 2 -36.37 -25.22 -8.34
N ILE A 3 -36.53 -24.93 -9.64
CA ILE A 3 -35.55 -24.18 -10.44
C ILE A 3 -35.39 -22.72 -9.97
N GLN A 4 -36.50 -22.05 -9.63
CA GLN A 4 -36.50 -20.66 -9.13
C GLN A 4 -35.71 -20.53 -7.82
N LYS A 5 -35.85 -21.51 -6.91
CA LYS A 5 -35.12 -21.51 -5.64
C LYS A 5 -33.62 -21.65 -5.88
N SER A 6 -33.20 -22.54 -6.78
CA SER A 6 -31.78 -22.68 -7.13
C SER A 6 -31.18 -21.42 -7.76
N LEU A 7 -31.92 -20.72 -8.62
CA LEU A 7 -31.48 -19.45 -9.22
C LEU A 7 -31.27 -18.36 -8.17
N ASN A 8 -32.20 -18.23 -7.23
CA ASN A 8 -32.10 -17.24 -6.16
C ASN A 8 -30.92 -17.52 -5.21
N THR A 9 -30.66 -18.79 -4.90
CA THR A 9 -29.49 -19.17 -4.08
C THR A 9 -28.19 -18.84 -4.78
N ILE A 10 -28.05 -19.15 -6.08
CA ILE A 10 -26.85 -18.83 -6.86
C ILE A 10 -26.63 -17.32 -6.93
N ALA A 11 -27.69 -16.55 -7.19
CA ALA A 11 -27.62 -15.09 -7.23
C ALA A 11 -27.19 -14.49 -5.88
N ALA A 12 -27.71 -15.02 -4.76
CA ALA A 12 -27.32 -14.57 -3.42
C ALA A 12 -25.85 -14.87 -3.11
N VAL A 13 -25.35 -16.05 -3.50
CA VAL A 13 -23.94 -16.42 -3.32
C VAL A 13 -23.03 -15.52 -4.17
N LEU A 14 -23.37 -15.29 -5.44
CA LEU A 14 -22.61 -14.38 -6.31
C LEU A 14 -22.62 -12.95 -5.78
N PHE A 15 -23.76 -12.47 -5.29
CA PHE A 15 -23.86 -11.16 -4.65
C PHE A 15 -22.91 -11.06 -3.44
N PHE A 16 -22.89 -12.07 -2.57
CA PHE A 16 -22.00 -12.09 -1.41
C PHE A 16 -20.52 -12.12 -1.82
N ILE A 17 -20.16 -12.93 -2.82
CA ILE A 17 -18.80 -13.03 -3.34
C ILE A 17 -18.33 -11.71 -3.97
N ILE A 18 -19.22 -10.96 -4.62
CA ILE A 18 -18.87 -9.69 -5.27
C ILE A 18 -18.86 -8.53 -4.28
N VAL A 19 -19.86 -8.45 -3.40
CA VAL A 19 -20.06 -7.27 -2.54
C VAL A 19 -19.19 -7.33 -1.28
N LEU A 20 -19.04 -8.51 -0.67
CA LEU A 20 -18.32 -8.65 0.59
C LEU A 20 -16.85 -8.19 0.50
N PRO A 21 -16.07 -8.56 -0.54
CA PRO A 21 -14.69 -8.08 -0.64
C PRO A 21 -14.63 -6.55 -0.78
N ASN A 22 -15.53 -5.95 -1.56
CA ASN A 22 -15.58 -4.49 -1.72
C ASN A 22 -15.91 -3.75 -0.42
N LEU A 23 -16.63 -4.37 0.51
CA LEU A 23 -16.92 -3.81 1.84
C LEU A 23 -15.78 -4.04 2.85
N LEU A 24 -15.05 -5.15 2.72
CA LEU A 24 -13.99 -5.53 3.64
C LEU A 24 -12.63 -4.90 3.29
N PHE A 25 -12.38 -4.57 2.03
CA PHE A 25 -11.12 -3.95 1.65
C PHE A 25 -11.10 -2.47 2.05
N SER A 26 -10.22 -2.14 3.00
CA SER A 26 -9.92 -0.78 3.39
C SER A 26 -9.57 0.05 2.16
N GLN A 27 -10.07 1.29 2.08
CA GLN A 27 -9.83 2.15 0.93
C GLN A 27 -8.34 2.52 0.86
N SER A 28 -7.60 1.77 0.05
CA SER A 28 -6.22 2.10 -0.29
C SER A 28 -6.22 3.17 -1.38
N VAL A 29 -5.39 4.18 -1.20
CA VAL A 29 -5.18 5.27 -2.17
C VAL A 29 -3.73 5.28 -2.60
N GLN A 30 -3.51 5.50 -3.90
CA GLN A 30 -2.17 5.66 -4.44
C GLN A 30 -1.81 7.13 -4.48
N VAL A 31 -0.63 7.50 -3.97
CA VAL A 31 -0.07 8.84 -4.14
C VAL A 31 0.64 8.91 -5.49
N THR A 32 0.20 9.82 -6.35
CA THR A 32 0.77 10.00 -7.71
C THR A 32 1.79 11.12 -7.77
N ASN A 33 1.66 12.13 -6.91
CA ASN A 33 2.56 13.27 -6.91
C ASN A 33 2.70 13.88 -5.51
N VAL A 34 3.85 14.51 -5.25
CA VAL A 34 4.11 15.30 -4.05
C VAL A 34 4.22 16.76 -4.49
N LEU A 35 3.22 17.55 -4.12
CA LEU A 35 3.19 18.97 -4.45
C LEU A 35 4.16 19.74 -3.55
N ASP A 36 4.16 19.40 -2.25
CA ASP A 36 5.04 19.94 -1.22
C ASP A 36 5.26 18.93 -0.09
N GLY A 37 6.09 19.25 0.91
CA GLY A 37 6.51 18.34 1.98
C GLY A 37 5.38 17.49 2.60
N ASN A 38 4.22 18.10 2.89
CA ASN A 38 3.02 17.41 3.40
C ASN A 38 1.80 17.49 2.48
N LEU A 39 1.94 18.02 1.26
CA LEU A 39 0.83 18.23 0.31
C LEU A 39 0.95 17.23 -0.84
N LEU A 40 -0.01 16.32 -0.92
CA LEU A 40 0.05 15.14 -1.76
C LEU A 40 -1.12 15.12 -2.75
N GLN A 41 -0.86 14.66 -3.97
CA GLN A 41 -1.89 14.40 -4.97
C GLN A 41 -2.12 12.89 -5.06
N LEU A 42 -3.38 12.49 -4.91
CA LEU A 42 -3.82 11.10 -5.04
C LEU A 42 -4.16 10.78 -6.49
N ARG A 43 -4.20 9.48 -6.83
CA ARG A 43 -4.53 8.98 -8.18
C ARG A 43 -5.87 9.46 -8.71
N ASN A 44 -6.84 9.69 -7.83
CA ASN A 44 -8.16 10.22 -8.19
C ASN A 44 -8.16 11.75 -8.43
N GLY A 45 -6.99 12.40 -8.43
CA GLY A 45 -6.82 13.84 -8.63
C GLY A 45 -6.97 14.67 -7.35
N GLN A 46 -7.43 14.10 -6.24
CA GLN A 46 -7.62 14.83 -4.99
C GLN A 46 -6.28 15.28 -4.39
N ILE A 47 -6.29 16.48 -3.81
CA ILE A 47 -5.17 17.03 -3.06
C ILE A 47 -5.45 16.89 -1.57
N VAL A 48 -4.51 16.29 -0.85
CA VAL A 48 -4.63 16.01 0.58
C VAL A 48 -3.41 16.53 1.33
N ARG A 49 -3.61 16.90 2.60
CA ARG A 49 -2.55 17.37 3.51
C ARG A 49 -2.48 16.48 4.74
N LEU A 50 -1.27 16.12 5.18
CA LEU A 50 -1.09 15.34 6.40
C LEU A 50 -1.64 16.10 7.61
N SER A 51 -2.42 15.43 8.45
CA SER A 51 -3.01 16.01 9.67
C SER A 51 -2.11 15.84 10.90
N GLY A 52 -2.17 16.79 11.84
CA GLY A 52 -1.48 16.71 13.13
C GLY A 52 0.02 17.02 13.08
N VAL A 53 0.54 17.39 11.91
CA VAL A 53 1.92 17.83 11.74
C VAL A 53 2.03 19.06 10.82
N TYR A 54 2.95 19.96 11.16
CA TYR A 54 3.45 21.00 10.28
C TYR A 54 4.74 20.54 9.62
N VAL A 55 4.84 20.74 8.30
CA VAL A 55 6.03 20.44 7.52
C VAL A 55 6.40 21.72 6.76
N PRO A 56 7.66 22.17 6.80
CA PRO A 56 8.12 23.33 6.04
C PRO A 56 7.76 23.25 4.56
N SER A 57 7.37 24.39 3.99
CA SER A 57 7.03 24.52 2.58
C SER A 57 8.22 25.07 1.79
N THR A 58 8.33 24.71 0.52
CA THR A 58 9.33 25.33 -0.37
C THR A 58 9.13 26.85 -0.53
N ILE A 59 7.93 27.37 -0.24
CA ILE A 59 7.60 28.79 -0.25
C ILE A 59 7.46 29.38 1.16
N ASP A 60 8.09 28.77 2.17
CA ASP A 60 8.10 29.29 3.54
C ASP A 60 8.73 30.70 3.61
N THR A 61 8.24 31.52 4.53
CA THR A 61 8.78 32.89 4.73
C THR A 61 10.12 32.87 5.44
N ASN A 62 10.41 31.80 6.19
CA ASN A 62 11.72 31.56 6.79
C ASN A 62 12.64 30.92 5.75
N GLU A 63 13.69 31.64 5.34
CA GLU A 63 14.63 31.18 4.32
C GLU A 63 15.30 29.85 4.69
N THR A 64 15.69 29.68 5.95
CA THR A 64 16.31 28.44 6.44
C THR A 64 15.37 27.25 6.34
N LEU A 65 14.07 27.45 6.63
CA LEU A 65 13.05 26.40 6.50
C LEU A 65 12.71 26.10 5.03
N SER A 66 12.68 27.12 4.16
CA SER A 66 12.48 26.95 2.72
C SER A 66 13.62 26.12 2.08
N GLN A 67 14.86 26.32 2.52
CA GLN A 67 16.01 25.55 2.05
C GLN A 67 15.88 24.04 2.36
N ILE A 68 15.56 23.67 3.61
CA ILE A 68 15.36 22.26 3.98
C ILE A 68 14.08 21.66 3.38
N ALA A 69 13.06 22.48 3.11
CA ALA A 69 11.82 22.00 2.50
C ALA A 69 12.04 21.32 1.14
N GLY A 70 13.05 21.73 0.38
CA GLY A 70 13.45 21.05 -0.87
C GLY A 70 13.95 19.62 -0.64
N GLU A 71 14.67 19.37 0.45
CA GLU A 71 15.13 18.03 0.84
C GLU A 71 13.98 17.19 1.37
N ILE A 72 13.12 17.78 2.21
CA ILE A 72 11.91 17.12 2.72
C ILE A 72 11.01 16.71 1.56
N LYS A 73 10.81 17.57 0.56
CA LYS A 73 10.02 17.24 -0.63
C LYS A 73 10.62 16.05 -1.39
N LYS A 74 11.95 16.00 -1.59
CA LYS A 74 12.61 14.84 -2.23
C LYS A 74 12.42 13.56 -1.41
N PHE A 75 12.53 13.64 -0.08
CA PHE A 75 12.23 12.53 0.81
C PHE A 75 10.77 12.07 0.66
N SER A 76 9.82 13.01 0.67
CA SER A 76 8.39 12.74 0.43
C SER A 76 8.17 12.06 -0.92
N GLU A 77 8.77 12.55 -2.01
CA GLU A 77 8.66 11.93 -3.34
C GLU A 77 9.13 10.48 -3.31
N MET A 78 10.27 10.22 -2.67
CA MET A 78 10.84 8.89 -2.50
C MET A 78 9.95 7.98 -1.65
N TYR A 79 9.33 8.53 -0.61
CA TYR A 79 8.54 7.79 0.37
C TYR A 79 7.09 7.54 -0.08
N PHE A 80 6.48 8.45 -0.84
CA PHE A 80 5.06 8.38 -1.21
C PHE A 80 4.77 7.91 -2.63
N VAL A 81 5.54 8.39 -3.63
CA VAL A 81 5.12 8.28 -5.03
C VAL A 81 5.04 6.83 -5.47
N ASN A 82 3.93 6.49 -6.14
CA ASN A 82 3.61 5.14 -6.61
C ASN A 82 3.47 4.11 -5.47
N ARG A 83 3.13 4.54 -4.26
CA ARG A 83 2.79 3.66 -3.13
C ARG A 83 1.33 3.80 -2.74
N TYR A 84 0.80 2.73 -2.16
CA TYR A 84 -0.56 2.66 -1.65
C TYR A 84 -0.56 2.91 -0.14
N PHE A 85 -1.54 3.68 0.32
CA PHE A 85 -1.73 4.01 1.72
C PHE A 85 -3.19 3.82 2.07
N ARG A 86 -3.44 3.36 3.30
CA ARG A 86 -4.77 3.48 3.88
C ARG A 86 -4.97 4.91 4.35
N ILE A 87 -6.12 5.48 4.01
CA ILE A 87 -6.44 6.88 4.27
C ILE A 87 -7.57 6.99 5.30
N LYS A 88 -7.38 7.83 6.32
CA LYS A 88 -8.47 8.28 7.21
C LYS A 88 -8.64 9.78 7.06
N TYR A 89 -9.85 10.20 6.68
CA TYR A 89 -10.19 11.62 6.55
C TYR A 89 -10.54 12.19 7.93
N ASN A 90 -9.94 13.33 8.27
CA ASN A 90 -10.17 14.00 9.55
C ASN A 90 -11.16 15.16 9.38
N GLN A 91 -10.80 16.15 8.58
CA GLN A 91 -11.62 17.34 8.32
C GLN A 91 -11.40 17.84 6.89
N SER A 92 -12.44 18.41 6.28
CA SER A 92 -12.30 19.14 5.01
C SER A 92 -11.93 20.60 5.30
N LEU A 93 -10.92 21.12 4.62
CA LEU A 93 -10.54 22.53 4.70
C LEU A 93 -11.33 23.37 3.68
N PRO A 94 -11.46 24.69 3.89
CA PRO A 94 -12.19 25.58 2.97
C PRO A 94 -11.60 25.66 1.57
N ASP A 95 -10.31 25.35 1.40
CA ASP A 95 -9.53 25.45 0.16
C ASP A 95 -9.62 24.20 -0.72
N SER A 96 -10.65 23.37 -0.53
CA SER A 96 -10.84 22.04 -1.15
C SER A 96 -9.81 20.98 -0.75
N THR A 97 -8.76 21.34 0.01
CA THR A 97 -7.81 20.39 0.57
C THR A 97 -8.48 19.60 1.69
N LYS A 98 -8.15 18.32 1.81
CA LYS A 98 -8.61 17.49 2.95
C LYS A 98 -7.44 17.19 3.88
N LEU A 99 -7.68 17.32 5.18
CA LEU A 99 -6.75 16.85 6.22
C LEU A 99 -6.92 15.35 6.38
N VAL A 100 -5.81 14.62 6.25
CA VAL A 100 -5.83 13.16 6.24
C VAL A 100 -4.72 12.57 7.09
N CYS A 101 -5.01 11.44 7.73
CA CYS A 101 -4.00 10.53 8.24
C CYS A 101 -3.73 9.47 7.17
N LEU A 102 -2.46 9.31 6.79
CA LEU A 102 -2.03 8.23 5.92
C LEU A 102 -1.33 7.15 6.74
N TYR A 103 -1.68 5.91 6.45
CA TYR A 103 -1.09 4.73 7.08
C TYR A 103 -0.47 3.86 6.01
N ARG A 104 0.77 3.47 6.22
CA ARG A 104 1.43 2.46 5.41
C ARG A 104 1.12 1.09 6.01
N GLU A 105 0.38 0.28 5.25
CA GLU A 105 0.04 -1.09 5.65
C GLU A 105 1.27 -2.00 5.44
N TYR A 106 1.60 -2.78 6.45
CA TYR A 106 2.57 -3.87 6.38
C TYR A 106 1.85 -5.20 6.52
N ALA A 107 2.24 -6.21 5.73
CA ALA A 107 1.53 -7.49 5.67
C ALA A 107 1.43 -8.23 7.02
N MET A 108 2.38 -7.99 7.93
CA MET A 108 2.47 -8.66 9.24
C MET A 108 2.78 -7.70 10.40
N GLY A 109 2.51 -6.40 10.24
CA GLY A 109 2.93 -5.38 11.21
C GLY A 109 1.86 -4.36 11.51
N ASP A 110 2.10 -3.58 12.55
CA ASP A 110 1.30 -2.40 12.84
C ASP A 110 1.43 -1.40 11.69
N ASP A 111 0.29 -0.84 11.29
CA ASP A 111 0.23 0.27 10.34
C ASP A 111 1.14 1.40 10.79
N GLU A 112 2.04 1.85 9.91
CA GLU A 112 2.91 2.99 10.21
C GLU A 112 2.19 4.30 9.85
N ASP A 113 1.95 5.13 10.86
CA ASP A 113 1.45 6.48 10.66
C ASP A 113 2.53 7.35 10.01
N VAL A 114 2.25 7.85 8.81
CA VAL A 114 3.17 8.66 8.02
C VAL A 114 3.62 9.91 8.78
N ALA A 115 2.74 10.57 9.53
CA ALA A 115 3.12 11.76 10.30
C ALA A 115 4.17 11.43 11.36
N THR A 116 4.11 10.23 11.94
CA THR A 116 5.14 9.73 12.87
C THR A 116 6.49 9.60 12.18
N VAL A 117 6.54 9.17 10.91
CA VAL A 117 7.78 9.07 10.14
C VAL A 117 8.43 10.45 9.99
N PHE A 118 7.64 11.48 9.69
CA PHE A 118 8.16 12.85 9.54
C PHE A 118 8.69 13.39 10.88
N LEU A 119 7.98 13.15 11.97
CA LEU A 119 8.41 13.57 13.31
C LEU A 119 9.71 12.88 13.73
N LYS A 120 9.82 11.56 13.55
CA LYS A 120 11.03 10.79 13.88
C LYS A 120 12.27 11.26 13.12
N ASN A 121 12.10 11.70 11.86
CA ASN A 121 13.19 12.23 11.05
C ASN A 121 13.47 13.72 11.28
N GLY A 122 12.71 14.38 12.18
CA GLY A 122 12.84 15.83 12.40
C GLY A 122 12.41 16.67 11.20
N PHE A 123 11.54 16.15 10.32
CA PHE A 123 11.01 16.89 9.16
C PHE A 123 9.69 17.60 9.44
N ALA A 124 9.12 17.38 10.62
CA ALA A 124 7.88 17.98 11.04
C ALA A 124 7.94 18.49 12.48
N ALA A 125 7.08 19.46 12.77
CA ALA A 125 6.66 19.82 14.11
C ALA A 125 5.24 19.31 14.37
N CYS A 126 4.96 18.93 15.61
CA CYS A 126 3.62 18.51 16.01
C CYS A 126 2.70 19.73 16.08
N ILE A 127 1.48 19.61 15.56
CA ILE A 127 0.40 20.59 15.71
C ILE A 127 -0.80 19.91 16.34
N ASP A 128 -1.74 20.68 16.89
CA ASP A 128 -2.93 20.13 17.55
C ASP A 128 -3.65 19.10 16.66
N SER A 129 -3.54 17.84 17.05
CA SER A 129 -4.28 16.72 16.50
C SER A 129 -5.66 16.66 17.16
N SER A 130 -6.70 16.39 16.37
CA SER A 130 -8.04 16.10 16.91
C SER A 130 -8.09 14.78 17.68
N ASP A 131 -7.07 13.93 17.56
CA ASP A 131 -6.91 12.66 18.27
C ASP A 131 -5.89 12.81 19.42
N PRO A 132 -6.33 12.84 20.69
CA PRO A 132 -5.46 13.00 21.85
C PRO A 132 -4.43 11.88 22.02
N ALA A 133 -4.77 10.64 21.63
CA ALA A 133 -3.86 9.51 21.77
C ALA A 133 -2.67 9.65 20.81
N LYS A 134 -2.93 10.13 19.59
CA LYS A 134 -1.85 10.48 18.64
C LYS A 134 -1.03 11.66 19.11
N GLN A 135 -1.68 12.69 19.66
CA GLN A 135 -1.00 13.89 20.14
C GLN A 135 0.10 13.55 21.14
N HIS A 136 -0.17 12.65 22.08
CA HIS A 136 0.82 12.19 23.05
C HIS A 136 2.04 11.53 22.38
N ASN A 137 1.81 10.63 21.43
CA ASN A 137 2.89 9.96 20.69
C ASN A 137 3.68 10.92 19.81
N TYR A 138 3.00 11.88 19.16
CA TYR A 138 3.65 12.86 18.30
C TYR A 138 4.57 13.79 19.09
N ALA A 139 4.10 14.29 20.24
CA ALA A 139 4.91 15.11 21.14
C ALA A 139 6.16 14.37 21.64
N ARG A 140 6.04 13.05 21.87
CA ARG A 140 7.20 12.22 22.21
C ARG A 140 8.23 12.17 21.07
N TYR A 141 7.81 11.84 19.84
CA TYR A 141 8.73 11.75 18.70
C TYR A 141 9.35 13.09 18.32
N GLU A 142 8.58 14.17 18.40
CA GLU A 142 9.08 15.54 18.26
C GLU A 142 10.19 15.84 19.27
N LYS A 143 9.96 15.53 20.55
CA LYS A 143 10.96 15.75 21.62
C LYS A 143 12.23 14.93 21.38
N GLU A 144 12.10 13.69 20.93
CA GLU A 144 13.25 12.84 20.56
C GLU A 144 14.06 13.46 19.42
N ALA A 145 13.40 13.99 18.37
CA ALA A 145 14.06 14.68 17.26
C ALA A 145 14.69 16.02 17.68
N GLN A 146 14.03 16.78 18.57
CA GLN A 146 14.56 18.01 19.17
C GLN A 146 15.84 17.75 19.96
N ASN A 147 15.83 16.75 20.85
CA ASN A 147 16.99 16.39 21.66
C ASN A 147 18.17 15.93 20.79
N SER A 148 17.87 15.30 19.66
CA SER A 148 18.88 14.83 18.70
C SER A 148 19.33 15.91 17.71
N GLN A 149 18.71 17.09 17.73
CA GLN A 149 18.96 18.18 16.77
C GLN A 149 18.87 17.69 15.32
N THR A 150 17.87 16.86 14.99
CA THR A 150 17.71 16.29 13.64
C THR A 150 16.79 17.16 12.78
N GLY A 151 17.12 17.32 11.49
CA GLY A 151 16.27 18.00 10.51
C GLY A 151 16.01 19.46 10.87
N ILE A 152 14.73 19.88 10.89
CA ILE A 152 14.32 21.27 11.16
C ILE A 152 14.81 21.77 12.52
N TRP A 153 14.99 20.86 13.49
CA TRP A 153 15.43 21.18 14.85
C TRP A 153 16.90 21.59 14.94
N SER A 154 17.72 21.27 13.94
CA SER A 154 19.09 21.79 13.83
C SER A 154 19.17 23.23 13.33
N LEU A 155 18.07 23.72 12.74
CA LEU A 155 18.05 24.96 11.95
C LEU A 155 17.35 26.10 12.67
N VAL A 156 16.33 25.79 13.46
CA VAL A 156 15.53 26.78 14.19
C VAL A 156 15.35 26.38 15.66
N PRO A 157 15.33 27.37 16.58
CA PRO A 157 14.99 27.14 17.98
C PRO A 157 13.60 26.49 18.16
N SER A 158 13.46 25.66 19.20
CA SER A 158 12.23 24.88 19.44
C SER A 158 11.00 25.74 19.79
N ASP A 159 11.20 26.97 20.25
CA ASP A 159 10.13 27.93 20.52
C ASP A 159 9.52 28.54 19.25
N TYR A 160 10.17 28.41 18.08
CA TYR A 160 9.64 28.90 16.80
C TYR A 160 8.25 28.33 16.47
N PHE A 161 7.98 27.07 16.84
CA PHE A 161 6.70 26.39 16.56
C PHE A 161 5.65 26.48 17.68
N LYS A 162 5.99 27.07 18.84
CA LYS A 162 5.08 27.10 20.02
C LYS A 162 3.87 28.01 19.85
N ASN A 163 3.95 29.02 18.98
CA ASN A 163 2.88 30.00 18.76
C ASN A 163 1.90 29.59 17.66
N GLY A 164 1.85 28.30 17.33
CA GLY A 164 1.09 27.77 16.20
C GLY A 164 1.87 27.84 14.90
N VAL A 165 1.32 27.15 13.89
CA VAL A 165 1.88 27.13 12.52
C VAL A 165 2.09 28.57 12.06
N PRO A 166 3.33 28.98 11.69
CA PRO A 166 3.53 30.25 11.00
C PRO A 166 2.53 30.29 9.86
N PRO A 167 1.80 31.40 9.61
CA PRO A 167 0.75 31.45 8.61
C PRO A 167 1.32 31.08 7.23
N ALA A 168 1.29 29.79 6.91
CA ALA A 168 1.83 29.24 5.70
C ALA A 168 0.85 29.65 4.60
N SER A 169 1.22 30.72 3.90
CA SER A 169 0.83 31.02 2.53
C SER A 169 -0.58 30.53 2.13
N SER A 170 -1.62 31.08 2.77
CA SER A 170 -3.01 31.04 2.25
C SER A 170 -3.17 31.64 0.83
N LYS A 171 -2.05 32.04 0.20
CA LYS A 171 -1.89 32.46 -1.19
C LYS A 171 -1.63 31.30 -2.17
N VAL A 172 -1.88 30.04 -1.84
CA VAL A 172 -2.07 28.98 -2.89
C VAL A 172 -3.49 29.05 -3.48
N LYS A 173 -4.02 30.26 -3.69
CA LYS A 173 -5.37 30.45 -4.26
C LYS A 173 -5.41 30.59 -5.78
N ASP A 174 -4.26 30.73 -6.44
CA ASP A 174 -4.21 31.01 -7.89
C ASP A 174 -3.09 30.25 -8.63
N ILE A 175 -2.71 29.05 -8.17
CA ILE A 175 -2.05 28.12 -9.10
C ILE A 175 -3.13 27.51 -9.98
N LYS A 176 -3.68 28.34 -10.88
CA LYS A 176 -4.38 27.83 -12.06
C LYS A 176 -3.44 26.84 -12.75
N SER A 177 -3.99 25.69 -13.09
CA SER A 177 -3.39 24.53 -13.78
C SER A 177 -2.73 24.83 -15.14
N ASP A 178 -2.47 26.08 -15.49
CA ASP A 178 -2.26 26.53 -16.87
C ASP A 178 -0.80 26.74 -17.25
N ARG A 179 0.16 26.39 -16.38
CA ARG A 179 1.58 26.35 -16.76
C ARG A 179 2.24 25.06 -16.28
N TYR A 180 1.88 23.97 -16.94
CA TYR A 180 2.84 22.88 -17.16
C TYR A 180 4.04 23.48 -17.90
N LEU A 181 5.10 23.80 -17.17
CA LEU A 181 6.41 24.06 -17.76
C LEU A 181 6.72 22.90 -18.72
N PRO A 182 7.09 23.15 -19.99
CA PRO A 182 7.51 22.09 -20.89
C PRO A 182 8.65 21.35 -20.22
N MET A 183 8.44 20.06 -19.95
CA MET A 183 9.36 19.20 -19.23
C MET A 183 10.72 19.18 -19.94
N ALA A 184 11.66 19.96 -19.44
CA ALA A 184 13.05 19.82 -19.81
C ALA A 184 13.57 18.51 -19.21
N GLY A 185 13.97 17.57 -20.07
CA GLY A 185 14.87 16.46 -19.70
C GLY A 185 14.22 15.12 -19.35
N ASN A 186 13.35 14.60 -20.22
CA ASN A 186 12.69 13.29 -20.15
C ASN A 186 13.70 12.14 -19.87
N THR A 187 14.94 12.30 -20.31
CA THR A 187 15.99 11.28 -20.24
C THR A 187 16.59 11.15 -18.83
N GLN A 188 16.89 12.26 -18.13
CA GLN A 188 17.40 12.18 -16.76
C GLN A 188 16.35 11.65 -15.79
N ARG A 189 15.07 12.06 -15.96
CA ARG A 189 13.96 11.52 -15.17
C ARG A 189 13.73 10.03 -15.45
N ARG A 190 13.85 9.58 -16.69
CA ARG A 190 13.78 8.13 -17.03
C ARG A 190 14.94 7.34 -16.44
N MET A 191 16.16 7.87 -16.44
CA MET A 191 17.31 7.23 -15.79
C MET A 191 17.17 7.21 -14.27
N GLN A 192 16.67 8.28 -13.64
CA GLN A 192 16.38 8.31 -12.21
C GLN A 192 15.25 7.36 -11.83
N LEU A 193 14.18 7.26 -12.63
CA LEU A 193 13.08 6.32 -12.39
C LEU A 193 13.51 4.85 -12.61
N GLN A 194 14.35 4.58 -13.61
CA GLN A 194 14.95 3.26 -13.79
C GLN A 194 15.84 2.90 -12.60
N ASN A 195 16.80 3.77 -12.22
CA ASN A 195 17.65 3.54 -11.03
C ASN A 195 16.84 3.43 -9.73
N TYR A 196 15.74 4.16 -9.61
CA TYR A 196 14.85 4.11 -8.44
C TYR A 196 14.10 2.78 -8.35
N ASN A 197 13.65 2.21 -9.48
CA ASN A 197 13.04 0.87 -9.48
C ASN A 197 14.04 -0.22 -9.05
N TYR A 198 15.35 -0.04 -9.32
CA TYR A 198 16.40 -0.95 -8.83
C TYR A 198 16.67 -0.84 -7.32
N MET A 199 16.29 0.27 -6.67
CA MET A 199 16.51 0.50 -5.24
C MET A 199 15.33 0.10 -4.34
N ARG A 200 14.19 -0.35 -4.89
CA ARG A 200 13.09 -0.86 -4.05
C ARG A 200 13.54 -2.15 -3.34
N PRO A 201 13.40 -2.27 -2.02
CA PRO A 201 13.45 -3.58 -1.40
C PRO A 201 12.28 -4.38 -1.97
N PRO A 202 12.54 -5.56 -2.55
CA PRO A 202 11.48 -6.43 -3.04
C PRO A 202 10.52 -6.77 -1.89
N ILE A 203 9.23 -6.80 -2.20
CA ILE A 203 8.18 -7.07 -1.21
C ILE A 203 8.22 -8.57 -0.93
N LEU A 204 8.69 -8.96 0.26
CA LEU A 204 8.64 -10.35 0.68
C LEU A 204 7.19 -10.81 0.79
N LYS A 205 6.93 -12.02 0.29
CA LYS A 205 5.62 -12.66 0.34
C LYS A 205 5.54 -13.50 1.61
N ASP A 206 4.43 -13.44 2.32
CA ASP A 206 4.20 -14.29 3.48
C ASP A 206 3.66 -15.67 3.03
N PRO A 207 4.39 -16.78 3.29
CA PRO A 207 3.91 -18.12 3.00
C PRO A 207 2.61 -18.49 3.70
N THR A 208 2.39 -17.99 4.92
CA THR A 208 1.20 -18.25 5.72
C THR A 208 0.00 -17.57 5.09
N LEU A 209 0.12 -16.27 4.79
CA LEU A 209 -0.91 -15.52 4.08
C LEU A 209 -1.24 -16.15 2.72
N ALA A 210 -0.22 -16.54 1.94
CA ALA A 210 -0.44 -17.21 0.66
C ALA A 210 -1.26 -18.50 0.83
N GLY A 211 -0.93 -19.32 1.83
CA GLY A 211 -1.69 -20.52 2.18
C GLY A 211 -3.13 -20.21 2.61
N VAL A 212 -3.33 -19.21 3.48
CA VAL A 212 -4.67 -18.77 3.94
C VAL A 212 -5.53 -18.29 2.77
N LEU A 213 -4.96 -17.50 1.86
CA LEU A 213 -5.67 -17.08 0.65
C LEU A 213 -6.12 -18.30 -0.16
N SER A 214 -5.22 -19.23 -0.48
CA SER A 214 -5.56 -20.46 -1.21
C SER A 214 -6.55 -21.38 -0.46
N PHE A 215 -6.58 -21.33 0.87
CA PHE A 215 -7.58 -22.04 1.67
C PHE A 215 -8.98 -21.47 1.44
N ILE A 216 -9.14 -20.13 1.43
CA ILE A 216 -10.43 -19.47 1.20
C ILE A 216 -10.89 -19.69 -0.25
N VAL A 217 -10.00 -19.44 -1.22
CA VAL A 217 -10.29 -19.64 -2.65
C VAL A 217 -9.09 -20.33 -3.31
N PRO A 218 -9.25 -21.55 -3.83
CA PRO A 218 -8.16 -22.28 -4.49
C PRO A 218 -7.46 -21.42 -5.55
N GLY A 219 -6.12 -21.37 -5.49
CA GLY A 219 -5.31 -20.63 -6.45
C GLY A 219 -5.01 -19.17 -6.09
N THR A 220 -5.71 -18.56 -5.12
CA THR A 220 -5.51 -17.13 -4.79
C THR A 220 -4.17 -16.83 -4.14
N GLY A 221 -3.58 -17.78 -3.41
CA GLY A 221 -2.22 -17.67 -2.91
C GLY A 221 -1.17 -17.60 -4.02
N GLN A 222 -1.36 -18.32 -5.12
CA GLN A 222 -0.47 -18.26 -6.28
C GLN A 222 -0.55 -16.90 -6.99
N PHE A 223 -1.75 -16.31 -7.10
CA PHE A 223 -1.89 -14.93 -7.60
C PHE A 223 -1.16 -13.91 -6.72
N TYR A 224 -1.19 -14.08 -5.40
CA TYR A 224 -0.43 -13.25 -4.46
C TYR A 224 1.09 -13.37 -4.69
N ASN A 225 1.57 -14.55 -5.07
CA ASN A 225 2.96 -14.85 -5.36
C ASN A 225 3.39 -14.55 -6.81
N GLU A 226 2.56 -13.86 -7.59
CA GLU A 226 2.86 -13.54 -9.00
C GLU A 226 2.97 -14.77 -9.91
N ASP A 227 2.33 -15.89 -9.54
CA ASP A 227 2.12 -17.07 -10.38
C ASP A 227 0.63 -17.17 -10.82
N PRO A 228 0.21 -16.37 -11.81
CA PRO A 228 -1.18 -16.37 -12.26
C PRO A 228 -1.57 -17.69 -12.93
N PHE A 229 -0.63 -18.39 -13.57
CA PHE A 229 -0.92 -19.64 -14.26
C PHE A 229 -1.22 -20.77 -13.28
N GLY A 230 -0.39 -20.93 -12.24
CA GLY A 230 -0.67 -21.85 -11.14
C GLY A 230 -1.99 -21.52 -10.44
N GLY A 231 -2.27 -20.23 -10.22
CA GLY A 231 -3.53 -19.77 -9.66
C GLY A 231 -4.76 -20.19 -10.48
N LEU A 232 -4.74 -19.98 -11.80
CA LEU A 232 -5.82 -20.38 -12.69
C LEU A 232 -6.00 -21.91 -12.73
N LEU A 233 -4.91 -22.67 -12.75
CA LEU A 233 -4.95 -24.14 -12.76
C LEU A 233 -5.69 -24.68 -11.54
N TYR A 234 -5.34 -24.20 -10.34
CA TYR A 234 -6.00 -24.64 -9.11
C TYR A 234 -7.45 -24.17 -9.01
N PHE A 235 -7.73 -22.93 -9.41
CA PHE A 235 -9.08 -22.39 -9.38
C PHE A 235 -10.02 -23.20 -10.29
N PHE A 236 -9.67 -23.39 -11.56
CA PHE A 236 -10.50 -24.14 -12.50
C PHE A 236 -10.50 -25.64 -12.24
N GLY A 237 -9.37 -26.23 -11.84
CA GLY A 237 -9.29 -27.65 -11.51
C GLY A 237 -10.21 -28.01 -10.35
N THR A 238 -10.14 -27.25 -9.25
CA THR A 238 -11.01 -27.46 -8.08
C THR A 238 -12.47 -27.18 -8.43
N GLY A 239 -12.74 -26.08 -9.15
CA GLY A 239 -14.09 -25.71 -9.59
C GLY A 239 -14.74 -26.77 -10.48
N PHE A 240 -13.99 -27.36 -11.42
CA PHE A 240 -14.47 -28.44 -12.29
C PHE A 240 -14.85 -29.70 -11.50
N CYS A 241 -14.01 -30.12 -10.55
CA CYS A 241 -14.29 -31.27 -9.70
C CYS A 241 -15.57 -31.08 -8.88
N TYR A 242 -15.70 -29.93 -8.20
CA TYR A 242 -16.92 -29.64 -7.42
C TYR A 242 -18.15 -29.49 -8.31
N TYR A 243 -18.03 -28.85 -9.47
CA TYR A 243 -19.11 -28.77 -10.44
C TYR A 243 -19.59 -30.16 -10.87
N LYS A 244 -18.67 -31.07 -11.22
CA LYS A 244 -19.01 -32.45 -11.61
C LYS A 244 -19.70 -33.20 -10.48
N TYR A 245 -19.17 -33.12 -9.25
CA TYR A 245 -19.80 -33.72 -8.08
C TYR A 245 -21.23 -33.21 -7.87
N PHE A 246 -21.46 -31.89 -7.86
CA PHE A 246 -22.80 -31.34 -7.67
C PHE A 246 -23.75 -31.65 -8.83
N SER A 247 -23.24 -31.74 -10.06
CA SER A 247 -24.04 -32.14 -11.22
C SER A 247 -24.47 -33.61 -11.16
N SER A 248 -23.66 -34.50 -10.57
CA SER A 248 -23.98 -35.93 -10.48
C SER A 248 -25.11 -36.21 -9.49
N ILE A 249 -25.25 -35.38 -8.45
CA ILE A 249 -26.31 -35.50 -7.44
C ILE A 249 -27.71 -35.34 -8.05
N ARG A 250 -27.81 -34.71 -9.22
CA ARG A 250 -29.07 -34.33 -9.85
C ARG A 250 -29.38 -35.24 -11.05
N ASN A 251 -29.75 -36.49 -10.77
CA ASN A 251 -30.21 -37.41 -11.80
C ASN A 251 -31.75 -37.42 -11.87
N ASP A 252 -32.31 -37.37 -13.09
CA ASP A 252 -33.76 -37.15 -13.34
C ASP A 252 -34.66 -38.28 -12.83
N ASN A 253 -34.09 -39.43 -12.48
CA ASN A 253 -34.82 -40.60 -11.97
C ASN A 253 -34.99 -40.60 -10.44
N GLY A 254 -34.52 -39.58 -9.73
CA GLY A 254 -34.59 -39.51 -8.26
C GLY A 254 -33.65 -40.46 -7.51
N GLU A 255 -32.86 -41.27 -8.23
CA GLU A 255 -31.81 -42.09 -7.65
C GLU A 255 -30.57 -41.25 -7.34
N PHE A 256 -30.18 -41.19 -6.07
CA PHE A 256 -28.98 -40.52 -5.62
C PHE A 256 -27.74 -41.33 -6.01
N LYS A 257 -27.09 -40.95 -7.13
CA LYS A 257 -25.73 -41.40 -7.47
C LYS A 257 -24.75 -40.24 -7.23
N SER A 258 -24.15 -40.21 -6.04
CA SER A 258 -23.02 -39.32 -5.80
C SER A 258 -21.77 -39.93 -6.41
N ASP A 259 -21.11 -39.19 -7.31
CA ASP A 259 -19.77 -39.55 -7.76
C ASP A 259 -18.76 -38.99 -6.77
N PHE A 260 -18.62 -39.69 -5.64
CA PHE A 260 -17.75 -39.31 -4.53
C PHE A 260 -16.29 -39.13 -4.97
N GLY A 261 -15.88 -39.73 -6.10
CA GLY A 261 -14.55 -39.55 -6.67
C GLY A 261 -14.24 -38.09 -7.00
N TYR A 262 -15.22 -37.35 -7.57
CA TYR A 262 -15.02 -35.94 -7.89
C TYR A 262 -14.92 -35.04 -6.65
N LEU A 263 -15.66 -35.35 -5.58
CA LEU A 263 -15.53 -34.63 -4.31
C LEU A 263 -14.13 -34.82 -3.73
N LEU A 264 -13.68 -36.07 -3.62
CA LEU A 264 -12.36 -36.40 -3.08
C LEU A 264 -11.24 -35.75 -3.91
N ALA A 265 -11.33 -35.83 -5.24
CA ALA A 265 -10.37 -35.20 -6.15
C ALA A 265 -10.33 -33.67 -5.97
N GLY A 266 -11.50 -33.01 -5.89
CA GLY A 266 -11.58 -31.57 -5.65
C GLY A 266 -10.95 -31.17 -4.32
N THR A 267 -11.20 -31.92 -3.24
CA THR A 267 -10.60 -31.67 -1.93
C THR A 267 -9.09 -31.84 -1.95
N VAL A 268 -8.57 -32.88 -2.60
CA VAL A 268 -7.11 -33.09 -2.74
C VAL A 268 -6.46 -31.95 -3.51
N ILE A 269 -7.03 -31.53 -4.65
CA ILE A 269 -6.50 -30.41 -5.44
C ILE A 269 -6.52 -29.11 -4.63
N HIS A 270 -7.58 -28.86 -3.86
CA HIS A 270 -7.68 -27.69 -2.99
C HIS A 270 -6.57 -27.69 -1.93
N ILE A 271 -6.36 -28.82 -1.24
CA ILE A 271 -5.27 -28.95 -0.25
C ILE A 271 -3.90 -28.71 -0.90
N LEU A 272 -3.64 -29.29 -2.08
CA LEU A 272 -2.40 -29.06 -2.82
C LEU A 272 -2.19 -27.59 -3.18
N SER A 273 -3.26 -26.87 -3.52
CA SER A 273 -3.18 -25.43 -3.82
C SER A 273 -2.70 -24.58 -2.64
N ILE A 274 -2.99 -25.01 -1.40
CA ILE A 274 -2.56 -24.33 -0.17
C ILE A 274 -1.05 -24.51 0.01
N PHE A 275 -0.57 -25.76 -0.07
CA PHE A 275 0.85 -26.07 0.09
C PHE A 275 1.71 -25.46 -1.01
N GLU A 276 1.28 -25.53 -2.26
CA GLU A 276 2.01 -24.92 -3.37
C GLU A 276 1.99 -23.39 -3.30
N ALA A 277 0.94 -22.76 -2.75
CA ALA A 277 0.96 -21.31 -2.51
C ALA A 277 2.00 -20.93 -1.44
N ALA A 278 2.06 -21.65 -0.32
CA ALA A 278 3.07 -21.39 0.70
C ALA A 278 4.50 -21.63 0.17
N LYS A 279 4.69 -22.70 -0.61
CA LYS A 279 5.97 -23.03 -1.24
C LYS A 279 6.39 -21.97 -2.28
N SER A 280 5.48 -21.56 -3.15
CA SER A 280 5.71 -20.52 -4.16
C SER A 280 6.09 -19.17 -3.53
N ALA A 281 5.50 -18.81 -2.39
CA ALA A 281 5.88 -17.60 -1.65
C ALA A 281 7.34 -17.68 -1.14
N ASN A 282 7.74 -18.85 -0.63
CA ASN A 282 9.12 -19.09 -0.20
C ASN A 282 10.11 -19.06 -1.37
N GLU A 283 9.74 -19.63 -2.52
CA GLU A 283 10.56 -19.61 -3.73
C GLU A 283 10.73 -18.19 -4.27
N TYR A 284 9.63 -17.43 -4.35
CA TYR A 284 9.67 -16.00 -4.71
C TYR A 284 10.63 -15.23 -3.80
N ASN A 285 10.53 -15.44 -2.49
CA ASN A 285 11.44 -14.78 -1.53
C ASN A 285 12.90 -15.17 -1.77
N LYS A 286 13.19 -16.44 -2.07
CA LYS A 286 14.55 -16.90 -2.40
C LYS A 286 15.09 -16.24 -3.66
N GLU A 287 14.31 -16.18 -4.74
CA GLU A 287 14.72 -15.52 -5.99
C GLU A 287 15.00 -14.04 -5.78
N VAL A 288 14.18 -13.40 -4.95
CA VAL A 288 14.35 -12.02 -4.49
C VAL A 288 15.71 -11.82 -3.78
N TYR A 289 16.11 -12.74 -2.90
CA TYR A 289 17.39 -12.66 -2.17
C TYR A 289 18.60 -12.96 -3.06
N PHE A 290 18.42 -13.82 -4.06
CA PHE A 290 19.48 -14.31 -4.96
C PHE A 290 19.25 -13.87 -6.40
N SER A 291 19.12 -12.56 -6.65
CA SER A 291 19.09 -12.05 -8.01
C SER A 291 20.50 -11.89 -8.57
N LEU A 292 20.84 -12.71 -9.58
CA LEU A 292 22.00 -12.50 -10.45
C LEU A 292 21.67 -11.38 -11.45
N ASN A 293 22.19 -10.18 -11.19
CA ASN A 293 21.96 -9.06 -12.10
C ASN A 293 23.05 -9.02 -13.16
N LYS A 294 22.67 -9.25 -14.43
CA LYS A 294 23.56 -9.11 -15.59
C LYS A 294 23.52 -7.66 -16.07
N VAL A 295 24.65 -6.94 -15.97
CA VAL A 295 24.79 -5.57 -16.47
C VAL A 295 25.88 -5.55 -17.53
N LYS A 296 25.48 -5.31 -18.80
CA LYS A 296 26.36 -5.11 -19.96
C LYS A 296 27.58 -6.05 -19.99
N ASP A 297 27.32 -7.36 -19.93
CA ASP A 297 28.32 -8.44 -20.05
C ASP A 297 29.06 -8.87 -18.77
N ASN A 298 28.82 -8.21 -17.63
CA ASN A 298 29.29 -8.68 -16.32
C ASN A 298 28.14 -9.21 -15.45
N TYR A 299 28.38 -10.33 -14.77
CA TYR A 299 27.47 -10.87 -13.75
C TYR A 299 27.86 -10.31 -12.39
N TYR A 300 26.92 -9.65 -11.72
CA TYR A 300 27.07 -9.25 -10.32
C TYR A 300 26.14 -10.12 -9.48
N VAL A 301 26.72 -10.81 -8.49
CA VAL A 301 25.95 -11.48 -7.43
C VAL A 301 25.64 -10.42 -6.39
N SER A 302 24.41 -9.90 -6.37
CA SER A 302 23.96 -9.11 -5.23
C SER A 302 23.40 -10.05 -4.17
N LEU A 303 24.23 -10.43 -3.20
CA LEU A 303 23.77 -11.09 -1.97
C LEU A 303 23.10 -10.02 -1.10
N ARG A 304 21.77 -10.00 -1.07
CA ARG A 304 21.05 -9.21 -0.06
C ARG A 304 20.99 -10.05 1.21
N LEU A 305 21.83 -9.70 2.18
CA LEU A 305 21.70 -10.05 3.59
C LEU A 305 20.23 -9.95 4.07
N PRO A 306 19.43 -10.99 4.42
CA PRO A 306 18.28 -10.73 5.29
C PRO A 306 18.81 -10.05 6.55
N LEU A 307 18.51 -8.76 6.69
CA LEU A 307 18.71 -8.02 7.93
C LEU A 307 17.65 -8.54 8.90
N ASN A 308 17.90 -9.71 9.50
CA ASN A 308 17.15 -10.17 10.65
C ASN A 308 17.62 -9.32 11.86
N PHE A 309 16.82 -8.31 12.21
CA PHE A 309 16.83 -7.66 13.52
C PHE A 309 15.44 -7.84 14.14
#